data_AF-A0A329WTL6-F1
#
_entry.id   AF-A0A329WTL6-F1
#
_cell.length_a   1.000
_cell.length_b   1.000
_cell.length_c   1.000
_cell.angle_alpha   90.00
_cell.angle_beta   90.00
_cell.angle_gamma   90.00
#
_symmetry.space_group_name_H-M   'P 1'
#
loop_
_entity.id
_entity.type
_entity.pdbx_description
1 polymer ?
#
loop_
_entity_poly.entity_id
_entity_poly.type
_entity_poly.pdbx_seq_one_letter_code
_entity_poly.pdbx_strand_id
1 'polypeptide(L)'
;MNYYVLMNDYKSSVIPRYLHAIIDTKKQVNNNWDYNGSEYSFPYYMKEPECPNQLFLLCNKNIGALRFNYYNHGASHIVSDNFVDLFSNLKICEVISKKLIATSIKDGNILRDDFNYMYFISDDTLLDFNRSELEEDRFGSLIPHKLTINNPHCIDVFTLNSTLLADFLFLSEHAAEIFVKMKVSGVKIVKLDDAFKNYCIDYRYDIESKRKNYHNVNIE
;
A
#
# COMPACT_ATOMS: atom_id res chain seq x y z
N MET A 1 15.08 8.86 -15.74
CA MET A 1 14.47 9.55 -14.59
C MET A 1 14.52 8.58 -13.42
N ASN A 2 14.91 9.06 -12.24
CA ASN A 2 14.94 8.20 -11.05
C ASN A 2 13.51 8.06 -10.51
N TYR A 3 13.16 6.85 -10.09
CA TYR A 3 11.91 6.58 -9.40
C TYR A 3 12.20 6.05 -8.00
N TYR A 4 11.24 6.25 -7.13
CA TYR A 4 11.26 5.79 -5.76
C TYR A 4 9.97 5.04 -5.45
N VAL A 5 9.98 4.24 -4.40
CA VAL A 5 8.80 3.53 -3.89
C VAL A 5 8.61 3.94 -2.45
N LEU A 6 7.40 4.36 -2.11
CA LEU A 6 7.02 4.73 -0.75
C LEU A 6 6.54 3.49 0.00
N MET A 7 7.27 3.11 1.03
CA MET A 7 7.06 1.89 1.80
C MET A 7 6.83 2.22 3.27
N ASN A 8 6.16 1.32 3.99
CA ASN A 8 6.08 1.38 5.44
C ASN A 8 7.49 1.29 6.06
N ASP A 9 7.82 2.17 7.00
CA ASP A 9 9.05 2.04 7.76
C ASP A 9 8.86 1.13 8.96
N TYR A 10 9.00 -0.18 8.77
CA TYR A 10 8.87 -1.17 9.84
C TYR A 10 10.00 -1.14 10.88
N LYS A 11 11.04 -0.30 10.70
CA LYS A 11 12.01 -0.01 11.77
C LYS A 11 11.51 1.07 12.72
N SER A 12 10.53 1.87 12.30
CA SER A 12 9.93 2.91 13.11
C SER A 12 9.01 2.33 14.17
N SER A 13 9.08 2.85 15.39
CA SER A 13 8.19 2.46 16.48
C SER A 13 6.75 2.93 16.29
N VAL A 14 6.47 3.81 15.31
CA VAL A 14 5.11 4.31 15.05
C VAL A 14 4.34 3.46 14.04
N ILE A 15 5.01 2.56 13.31
CA ILE A 15 4.39 1.69 12.32
C ILE A 15 4.21 0.28 12.91
N PRO A 16 2.96 -0.19 13.11
CA PRO A 16 2.74 -1.57 13.46
C PRO A 16 3.10 -2.47 12.27
N ARG A 17 3.75 -3.61 12.52
CA ARG A 17 3.98 -4.61 11.46
C ARG A 17 2.67 -5.24 10.98
N TYR A 18 1.72 -5.40 11.89
CA TYR A 18 0.37 -5.85 11.63
C TYR A 18 -0.59 -4.82 12.20
N LEU A 19 -1.26 -4.08 11.32
CA LEU A 19 -2.35 -3.21 11.71
C LEU A 19 -3.54 -4.10 12.08
N HIS A 20 -3.75 -4.35 13.36
CA HIS A 20 -4.86 -5.15 13.87
C HIS A 20 -6.18 -4.38 13.77
N ALA A 21 -6.64 -4.18 12.54
CA ALA A 21 -7.88 -3.50 12.19
C ALA A 21 -8.48 -4.07 10.90
N ILE A 22 -9.78 -3.83 10.71
CA ILE A 22 -10.47 -4.09 9.44
C ILE A 22 -11.19 -2.81 8.98
N ILE A 23 -11.42 -2.71 7.68
CA ILE A 23 -12.22 -1.63 7.08
C ILE A 23 -13.65 -2.10 6.97
N ASP A 24 -14.60 -1.26 7.36
CA ASP A 24 -16.03 -1.54 7.22
C ASP A 24 -16.82 -0.24 6.97
N THR A 25 -18.03 -0.39 6.44
CA THR A 25 -19.04 0.67 6.29
C THR A 25 -19.76 0.99 7.61
N LYS A 26 -19.74 0.07 8.58
CA LYS A 26 -20.45 0.20 9.86
C LYS A 26 -19.49 0.08 11.04
N LYS A 27 -19.81 0.76 12.14
CA LYS A 27 -19.14 0.53 13.42
C LYS A 27 -19.50 -0.86 13.93
N GLN A 28 -18.51 -1.51 14.54
CA GLN A 28 -18.72 -2.72 15.32
C GLN A 28 -18.22 -2.48 16.74
N VAL A 29 -19.01 -2.93 17.72
CA VAL A 29 -18.66 -2.85 19.14
C VAL A 29 -18.83 -4.23 19.76
N ASN A 30 -17.75 -4.74 20.33
CA ASN A 30 -17.66 -6.05 20.95
C ASN A 30 -16.69 -6.02 22.14
N ASN A 31 -17.20 -6.26 23.34
CA ASN A 31 -16.41 -6.30 24.57
C ASN A 31 -15.33 -7.40 24.59
N ASN A 32 -15.50 -8.44 23.78
CA ASN A 32 -14.52 -9.52 23.64
C ASN A 32 -13.36 -9.17 22.69
N TRP A 33 -13.41 -8.00 22.04
CA TRP A 33 -12.46 -7.57 21.01
C TRP A 33 -12.43 -8.46 19.75
N ASP A 34 -13.55 -9.08 19.42
CA ASP A 34 -13.69 -9.90 18.22
C ASP A 34 -14.45 -9.17 17.12
N TYR A 35 -13.98 -9.33 15.89
CA TYR A 35 -14.62 -8.83 14.68
C TYR A 35 -15.71 -9.77 14.21
N ASN A 36 -16.83 -9.21 13.76
CA ASN A 36 -17.58 -9.84 12.70
C ASN A 36 -16.90 -9.36 11.41
N GLY A 37 -16.37 -10.25 10.57
CA GLY A 37 -15.65 -9.82 9.36
C GLY A 37 -16.44 -8.80 8.53
N SER A 38 -15.75 -8.01 7.70
CA SER A 38 -16.44 -7.08 6.79
C SER A 38 -17.27 -7.86 5.77
N GLU A 39 -18.50 -7.39 5.53
CA GLU A 39 -19.37 -7.91 4.47
C GLU A 39 -18.76 -7.64 3.07
N TYR A 40 -18.01 -6.55 2.96
CA TYR A 40 -17.45 -6.08 1.70
C TYR A 40 -15.95 -6.30 1.61
N SER A 41 -15.47 -6.59 0.40
CA SER A 41 -14.05 -6.69 0.09
C SER A 41 -13.48 -5.31 -0.21
N PHE A 42 -12.78 -4.73 0.76
CA PHE A 42 -12.06 -3.47 0.59
C PHE A 42 -10.65 -3.71 0.05
N PRO A 43 -10.13 -2.85 -0.84
CA PRO A 43 -10.72 -1.58 -1.30
C PRO A 43 -11.69 -1.70 -2.48
N TYR A 44 -11.86 -2.88 -3.08
CA TYR A 44 -12.61 -3.03 -4.34
C TYR A 44 -14.05 -2.51 -4.27
N TYR A 45 -14.73 -2.70 -3.13
CA TYR A 45 -16.07 -2.17 -2.92
C TYR A 45 -16.15 -0.63 -3.00
N MET A 46 -15.04 0.10 -2.83
CA MET A 46 -15.03 1.57 -2.97
C MET A 46 -15.36 2.06 -4.38
N LYS A 47 -15.28 1.18 -5.39
CA LYS A 47 -15.67 1.47 -6.78
C LYS A 47 -17.18 1.48 -6.96
N GLU A 48 -17.93 0.83 -6.08
CA GLU A 48 -19.38 0.72 -6.20
C GLU A 48 -20.06 2.05 -5.82
N PRO A 49 -21.08 2.49 -6.57
CA PRO A 49 -21.82 3.72 -6.28
C PRO A 49 -22.45 3.75 -4.88
N GLU A 50 -22.84 2.58 -4.35
CA GLU A 50 -23.46 2.41 -3.03
C GLU A 50 -22.46 2.54 -1.88
N CYS A 51 -21.15 2.50 -2.16
CA CYS A 51 -20.13 2.58 -1.13
C CYS A 51 -20.13 3.96 -0.45
N PRO A 52 -20.39 4.05 0.86
CA PRO A 52 -20.53 5.32 1.55
C PRO A 52 -19.23 6.12 1.53
N ASN A 53 -19.33 7.45 1.56
CA ASN A 53 -18.17 8.35 1.56
C ASN A 53 -17.34 8.29 2.85
N GLN A 54 -17.92 7.74 3.92
CA GLN A 54 -17.26 7.54 5.21
C GLN A 54 -17.19 6.04 5.52
N LEU A 55 -16.00 5.58 5.89
CA LEU A 55 -15.70 4.23 6.33
C LEU A 55 -15.15 4.24 7.76
N PHE A 56 -15.08 3.08 8.37
CA PHE A 56 -14.51 2.87 9.70
C PHE A 56 -13.30 1.96 9.63
N LEU A 57 -12.22 2.36 10.30
CA LEU A 57 -11.10 1.48 10.63
C LEU A 57 -11.37 0.91 12.02
N LEU A 58 -11.85 -0.33 12.07
CA LEU A 58 -12.25 -1.02 13.28
C LEU A 58 -11.03 -1.57 14.01
N CYS A 59 -10.57 -0.86 15.03
CA CYS A 59 -9.29 -1.09 15.69
C CYS A 59 -9.40 -2.05 16.88
N ASN A 60 -8.57 -3.11 16.89
CA ASN A 60 -8.45 -4.03 18.02
C ASN A 60 -7.61 -3.43 19.16
N LYS A 61 -7.52 -4.15 20.30
CA LYS A 61 -6.67 -3.80 21.45
C LYS A 61 -5.19 -3.70 21.11
N ASN A 62 -4.75 -4.43 20.08
CA ASN A 62 -3.36 -4.51 19.63
C ASN A 62 -3.06 -3.55 18.46
N ILE A 63 -3.90 -2.55 18.20
CA ILE A 63 -3.74 -1.61 17.08
C ILE A 63 -2.45 -0.76 17.17
N GLY A 64 -1.87 -0.63 18.36
CA GLY A 64 -0.78 0.30 18.63
C GLY A 64 -1.28 1.74 18.76
N ALA A 65 -0.39 2.71 18.60
CA ALA A 65 -0.72 4.11 18.92
C ALA A 65 -1.32 4.92 17.74
N LEU A 66 -1.43 4.34 16.54
CA LEU A 66 -1.92 5.02 15.31
C LEU A 66 -1.23 6.37 15.04
N ARG A 67 0.07 6.48 15.36
CA ARG A 67 0.86 7.72 15.27
C ARG A 67 1.47 7.98 13.90
N PHE A 68 1.13 7.18 12.89
CA PHE A 68 1.63 7.35 11.53
C PHE A 68 0.75 8.34 10.73
N ASN A 69 1.35 8.96 9.71
CA ASN A 69 0.63 9.76 8.73
C ASN A 69 0.26 8.95 7.48
N TYR A 70 0.96 7.85 7.23
CA TYR A 70 0.74 6.95 6.12
C TYR A 70 0.92 5.51 6.58
N TYR A 71 0.10 4.62 6.04
CA TYR A 71 0.26 3.18 6.15
C TYR A 71 -0.19 2.51 4.85
N ASN A 72 0.73 1.79 4.20
CA ASN A 72 0.39 0.86 3.11
C ASN A 72 -0.40 -0.30 3.72
N HIS A 73 -1.67 -0.42 3.32
CA HIS A 73 -2.63 -1.40 3.78
C HIS A 73 -2.94 -2.43 2.68
N GLY A 74 -1.91 -2.94 2.01
CA GLY A 74 -2.03 -3.89 0.92
C GLY A 74 -2.45 -3.17 -0.36
N ALA A 75 -3.65 -3.47 -0.85
CA ALA A 75 -4.19 -2.89 -2.08
C ALA A 75 -4.64 -1.42 -1.96
N SER A 76 -4.45 -0.78 -0.80
CA SER A 76 -4.93 0.57 -0.51
C SER A 76 -4.07 1.24 0.55
N HIS A 77 -4.28 2.53 0.78
CA HIS A 77 -3.45 3.35 1.66
C HIS A 77 -4.31 4.05 2.71
N ILE A 78 -3.88 3.99 3.97
CA ILE A 78 -4.44 4.81 5.05
C ILE A 78 -3.55 6.02 5.19
N VAL A 79 -4.11 7.22 5.01
CA VAL A 79 -3.35 8.47 5.03
C VAL A 79 -4.04 9.56 5.85
N SER A 80 -3.28 10.39 6.56
CA SER A 80 -3.83 11.55 7.27
C SER A 80 -4.23 12.67 6.30
N ASP A 81 -5.11 13.57 6.70
CA ASP A 81 -5.50 14.75 5.92
C ASP A 81 -4.26 15.55 5.43
N ASN A 82 -3.30 15.83 6.33
CA ASN A 82 -2.04 16.50 5.97
C ASN A 82 -1.20 15.76 4.91
N PHE A 83 -1.37 14.43 4.78
CA PHE A 83 -0.69 13.64 3.75
C PHE A 83 -1.42 13.76 2.41
N VAL A 84 -2.75 13.87 2.41
CA VAL A 84 -3.54 14.10 1.19
C VAL A 84 -3.16 15.43 0.55
N ASP A 85 -2.92 16.47 1.36
CA ASP A 85 -2.50 17.79 0.90
C ASP A 85 -1.21 17.76 0.05
N LEU A 86 -0.35 16.74 0.23
CA LEU A 86 0.86 16.54 -0.56
C LEU A 86 0.56 16.35 -2.05
N PHE A 87 -0.58 15.75 -2.36
CA PHE A 87 -0.96 15.45 -3.74
C PHE A 87 -1.47 16.67 -4.50
N SER A 88 -1.80 17.77 -3.80
CA SER A 88 -2.38 18.98 -4.42
C SER A 88 -1.52 19.59 -5.53
N ASN A 89 -0.19 19.41 -5.46
CA ASN A 89 0.78 19.95 -6.43
C ASN A 89 1.42 18.86 -7.30
N LEU A 90 0.93 17.63 -7.24
CA LEU A 90 1.50 16.49 -7.94
C LEU A 90 0.53 15.97 -9.00
N LYS A 91 1.06 15.55 -10.15
CA LYS A 91 0.27 14.80 -11.12
C LYS A 91 0.14 13.35 -10.66
N ILE A 92 -0.99 13.00 -10.06
CA ILE A 92 -1.22 11.62 -9.56
C ILE A 92 -2.07 10.81 -10.54
N CYS A 93 -1.95 9.48 -10.48
CA CYS A 93 -2.89 8.59 -11.17
C CYS A 93 -4.31 8.72 -10.57
N GLU A 94 -5.29 8.13 -11.24
CA GLU A 94 -6.66 8.12 -10.75
C GLU A 94 -6.73 7.49 -9.35
N VAL A 95 -7.54 8.08 -8.47
CA VAL A 95 -7.65 7.65 -7.08
C VAL A 95 -9.09 7.76 -6.59
N ILE A 96 -9.53 6.74 -5.85
CA ILE A 96 -10.78 6.75 -5.10
C ILE A 96 -10.42 6.99 -3.64
N SER A 97 -10.97 8.05 -3.05
CA SER A 97 -10.73 8.42 -1.65
C SER A 97 -12.03 8.41 -0.86
N LYS A 98 -11.99 7.83 0.33
CA LYS A 98 -13.10 7.80 1.28
C LYS A 98 -12.59 8.28 2.64
N LYS A 99 -13.40 9.05 3.38
CA LYS A 99 -13.04 9.44 4.75
C LYS A 99 -12.98 8.20 5.62
N LEU A 100 -11.98 8.10 6.49
CA LEU A 100 -11.78 6.94 7.36
C LEU A 100 -11.73 7.38 8.82
N ILE A 101 -12.65 6.85 9.63
CA ILE A 101 -12.66 7.10 11.06
C ILE A 101 -12.13 5.86 11.77
N ALA A 102 -10.98 5.99 12.44
CA ALA A 102 -10.45 4.95 13.29
C ALA A 102 -11.23 4.89 14.60
N THR A 103 -11.81 3.72 14.88
CA THR A 103 -12.66 3.50 16.05
C THR A 103 -12.26 2.25 16.79
N SER A 104 -12.20 2.34 18.12
CA SER A 104 -12.03 1.19 19.01
C SER A 104 -13.24 0.25 18.91
N ILE A 105 -13.01 -1.04 18.66
CA ILE A 105 -14.11 -2.02 18.67
C ILE A 105 -14.59 -2.37 20.08
N LYS A 106 -13.90 -1.96 21.15
CA LYS A 106 -14.34 -2.26 22.52
C LYS A 106 -15.62 -1.50 22.87
N ASP A 107 -15.64 -0.22 22.50
CA ASP A 107 -16.59 0.77 23.01
C ASP A 107 -17.07 1.76 21.93
N GLY A 108 -16.53 1.68 20.70
CA GLY A 108 -16.90 2.56 19.59
C GLY A 108 -16.25 3.95 19.64
N ASN A 109 -15.32 4.16 20.59
CA ASN A 109 -14.61 5.44 20.76
C ASN A 109 -13.78 5.76 19.51
N ILE A 110 -13.81 7.03 19.11
CA ILE A 110 -12.99 7.54 18.01
C ILE A 110 -11.56 7.67 18.51
N LEU A 111 -10.64 7.02 17.80
CA LEU A 111 -9.20 7.08 18.06
C LEU A 111 -8.56 8.15 17.19
N ARG A 112 -9.00 8.24 15.92
CA ARG A 112 -8.62 9.27 14.93
C ARG A 112 -9.74 9.44 13.90
N ASP A 113 -9.94 10.66 13.46
CA ASP A 113 -10.97 11.05 12.49
C ASP A 113 -10.40 11.89 11.32
N ASP A 114 -9.09 12.06 11.27
CA ASP A 114 -8.34 12.78 10.25
C ASP A 114 -7.68 11.84 9.23
N PHE A 115 -8.17 10.59 9.10
CA PHE A 115 -7.69 9.64 8.09
C PHE A 115 -8.57 9.61 6.84
N ASN A 116 -7.97 9.16 5.75
CA ASN A 116 -8.59 8.81 4.49
C ASN A 116 -8.11 7.42 4.07
N TYR A 117 -8.98 6.67 3.41
CA TYR A 117 -8.65 5.40 2.76
C TYR A 117 -8.61 5.65 1.25
N MET A 118 -7.43 5.58 0.68
CA MET A 118 -7.16 5.94 -0.71
C MET A 118 -6.76 4.71 -1.51
N TYR A 119 -7.54 4.41 -2.55
CA TYR A 119 -7.27 3.35 -3.50
C TYR A 119 -6.87 3.96 -4.84
N PHE A 120 -5.59 3.81 -5.19
CA PHE A 120 -5.04 4.29 -6.45
C PHE A 120 -5.30 3.25 -7.54
N ILE A 121 -5.81 3.70 -8.69
CA ILE A 121 -6.08 2.82 -9.82
C ILE A 121 -4.77 2.55 -10.55
N SER A 122 -4.32 1.30 -10.50
CA SER A 122 -3.06 0.86 -11.10
C SER A 122 -3.07 0.95 -12.62
N ASP A 123 -1.91 1.33 -13.18
CA ASP A 123 -1.71 1.44 -14.62
C ASP A 123 -0.41 0.77 -15.04
N ASP A 124 -0.50 -0.50 -15.41
CA ASP A 124 0.65 -1.29 -15.87
C ASP A 124 1.16 -0.86 -17.26
N THR A 125 0.49 0.07 -17.97
CA THR A 125 1.06 0.65 -19.20
C THR A 125 2.30 1.51 -18.90
N LEU A 126 2.47 1.92 -17.64
CA LEU A 126 3.66 2.62 -17.15
C LEU A 126 4.86 1.70 -16.94
N LEU A 127 4.70 0.38 -17.03
CA LEU A 127 5.78 -0.60 -16.90
C LEU A 127 6.27 -1.07 -18.27
N ASP A 128 7.56 -0.90 -18.55
CA ASP A 128 8.19 -1.49 -19.73
C ASP A 128 8.63 -2.92 -19.41
N PHE A 129 7.76 -3.89 -19.73
CA PHE A 129 8.03 -5.31 -19.50
C PHE A 129 9.24 -5.84 -20.27
N ASN A 130 9.54 -5.29 -21.45
CA ASN A 130 10.64 -5.76 -22.29
C ASN A 130 12.01 -5.30 -21.79
N ARG A 131 12.04 -4.15 -21.11
CA ARG A 131 13.27 -3.57 -20.54
C ARG A 131 13.40 -3.82 -19.03
N SER A 132 12.41 -4.44 -18.41
CA SER A 132 12.45 -4.85 -17.02
C SER A 132 13.04 -6.26 -16.90
N GLU A 133 13.71 -6.54 -15.79
CA GLU A 133 14.20 -7.87 -15.46
C GLU A 133 13.22 -8.50 -14.48
N LEU A 134 12.36 -9.38 -14.99
CA LEU A 134 11.25 -9.98 -14.29
C LEU A 134 11.40 -11.51 -14.26
N GLU A 135 11.06 -12.13 -13.13
CA GLU A 135 11.07 -13.58 -12.96
C GLU A 135 9.73 -14.02 -12.35
N GLU A 136 9.08 -15.05 -12.89
CA GLU A 136 7.85 -15.59 -12.30
C GLU A 136 8.19 -16.51 -11.11
N ASP A 137 7.56 -16.28 -9.96
CA ASP A 137 7.68 -17.17 -8.81
C ASP A 137 6.77 -18.40 -8.96
N ARG A 138 6.91 -19.38 -8.05
CA ARG A 138 6.13 -20.63 -8.10
C ARG A 138 4.61 -20.44 -7.93
N PHE A 139 4.16 -19.26 -7.51
CA PHE A 139 2.75 -18.89 -7.33
C PHE A 139 2.22 -18.00 -8.45
N GLY A 140 3.03 -17.74 -9.49
CA GLY A 140 2.65 -16.91 -10.63
C GLY A 140 2.85 -15.41 -10.41
N SER A 141 3.47 -14.98 -9.30
CA SER A 141 3.76 -13.57 -9.06
C SER A 141 5.05 -13.15 -9.79
N LEU A 142 5.09 -11.95 -10.37
CA LEU A 142 6.30 -11.44 -11.02
C LEU A 142 7.25 -10.78 -10.00
N ILE A 143 8.42 -11.37 -9.83
CA ILE A 143 9.55 -10.86 -9.06
C ILE A 143 10.24 -9.75 -9.87
N PRO A 144 10.30 -8.51 -9.34
CA PRO A 144 10.93 -7.39 -10.03
C PRO A 144 12.39 -7.22 -9.63
N HIS A 145 13.31 -7.94 -10.29
CA HIS A 145 14.76 -7.73 -10.08
C HIS A 145 15.20 -6.34 -10.54
N LYS A 146 14.59 -5.85 -11.63
CA LYS A 146 14.76 -4.49 -12.12
C LYS A 146 13.49 -4.03 -12.84
N LEU A 147 13.04 -2.82 -12.55
CA LEU A 147 11.88 -2.21 -13.21
C LEU A 147 12.29 -1.02 -14.06
N THR A 148 11.85 -1.03 -15.31
CA THR A 148 11.96 0.11 -16.21
C THR A 148 10.58 0.75 -16.35
N ILE A 149 10.47 2.00 -15.91
CA ILE A 149 9.22 2.76 -15.99
C ILE A 149 9.16 3.54 -17.31
N ASN A 150 8.07 3.34 -18.06
CA ASN A 150 7.70 4.09 -19.25
C ASN A 150 6.58 5.09 -18.91
N ASN A 151 6.94 6.29 -18.47
CA ASN A 151 5.99 7.31 -18.02
C ASN A 151 6.08 8.57 -18.89
N PRO A 152 5.56 8.53 -20.13
CA PRO A 152 5.60 9.67 -21.06
C PRO A 152 4.70 10.83 -20.60
N HIS A 153 3.77 10.56 -19.69
CA HIS A 153 2.82 11.53 -19.17
C HIS A 153 3.36 12.29 -17.95
N CYS A 154 4.58 12.02 -17.49
CA CYS A 154 5.20 12.64 -16.32
C CYS A 154 4.30 12.59 -15.07
N ILE A 155 3.67 11.43 -14.83
CA ILE A 155 2.89 11.20 -13.60
C ILE A 155 3.87 11.11 -12.42
N ASP A 156 3.62 11.90 -11.40
CA ASP A 156 4.44 12.02 -10.20
C ASP A 156 4.20 10.90 -9.19
N VAL A 157 2.96 10.46 -9.03
CA VAL A 157 2.58 9.38 -8.12
C VAL A 157 1.65 8.41 -8.83
N PHE A 158 2.05 7.14 -8.88
CA PHE A 158 1.28 6.09 -9.52
C PHE A 158 1.47 4.76 -8.81
N THR A 159 0.68 3.76 -9.19
CA THR A 159 0.83 2.37 -8.73
C THR A 159 0.76 1.41 -9.91
N LEU A 160 1.37 0.24 -9.73
CA LEU A 160 1.41 -0.88 -10.67
C LEU A 160 0.68 -2.07 -10.04
N ASN A 161 0.31 -3.07 -10.83
CA ASN A 161 -0.38 -4.28 -10.34
C ASN A 161 0.32 -5.59 -10.73
N SER A 162 1.19 -5.56 -11.74
CA SER A 162 1.72 -6.79 -12.32
C SER A 162 2.86 -7.46 -11.54
N THR A 163 3.39 -6.88 -10.46
CA THR A 163 4.61 -7.38 -9.78
C THR A 163 4.42 -7.58 -8.28
N LEU A 164 5.40 -8.15 -7.58
CA LEU A 164 5.39 -8.21 -6.11
C LEU A 164 5.39 -6.82 -5.43
N LEU A 165 5.69 -5.76 -6.17
CA LEU A 165 5.55 -4.37 -5.74
C LEU A 165 4.19 -3.77 -6.14
N ALA A 166 3.20 -4.61 -6.46
CA ALA A 166 1.84 -4.18 -6.72
C ALA A 166 1.28 -3.34 -5.56
N ASP A 167 0.48 -2.34 -5.92
CA ASP A 167 -0.21 -1.45 -4.99
C ASP A 167 0.69 -0.56 -4.11
N PHE A 168 2.02 -0.59 -4.29
CA PHE A 168 2.89 0.42 -3.69
C PHE A 168 2.82 1.73 -4.49
N LEU A 169 3.00 2.86 -3.79
CA LEU A 169 3.12 4.16 -4.45
C LEU A 169 4.53 4.34 -5.02
N PHE A 170 4.62 4.42 -6.34
CA PHE A 170 5.80 4.82 -7.08
C PHE A 170 5.81 6.35 -7.20
N LEU A 171 6.96 6.95 -6.91
CA LEU A 171 7.18 8.38 -6.89
C LEU A 171 8.19 8.78 -7.96
N SER A 172 7.90 9.84 -8.71
CA SER A 172 8.92 10.59 -9.44
C SER A 172 9.96 11.15 -8.46
N GLU A 173 11.14 11.51 -8.98
CA GLU A 173 12.17 12.18 -8.17
C GLU A 173 11.64 13.48 -7.53
N HIS A 174 10.85 14.26 -8.28
CA HIS A 174 10.21 15.47 -7.78
C HIS A 174 9.26 15.19 -6.61
N ALA A 175 8.37 14.20 -6.75
CA ALA A 175 7.49 13.80 -5.67
C ALA A 175 8.29 13.33 -4.44
N ALA A 176 9.28 12.46 -4.63
CA ALA A 176 10.11 11.94 -3.55
C ALA A 176 10.75 13.07 -2.73
N GLU A 177 11.26 14.13 -3.36
CA GLU A 177 11.81 15.29 -2.67
C GLU A 177 10.78 16.02 -1.78
N ILE A 178 9.54 16.17 -2.26
CA ILE A 178 8.44 16.77 -1.49
C ILE A 178 8.14 15.93 -0.24
N PHE A 179 8.02 14.61 -0.42
CA PHE A 179 7.77 13.68 0.69
C PHE A 179 8.89 13.70 1.74
N VAL A 180 10.16 13.76 1.31
CA VAL A 180 11.31 13.87 2.24
C VAL A 180 11.26 15.17 3.04
N LYS A 181 10.99 16.31 2.40
CA LYS A 181 10.98 17.63 3.06
C LYS A 181 9.94 17.74 4.16
N MET A 182 8.79 17.07 4.01
CA MET A 182 7.69 17.15 4.98
C MET A 182 7.82 16.19 6.16
N LYS A 183 8.83 15.31 6.18
CA LYS A 183 9.11 14.40 7.30
C LYS A 183 7.88 13.59 7.73
N VAL A 184 7.19 13.01 6.74
CA VAL A 184 6.02 12.15 6.98
C VAL A 184 6.39 11.02 7.94
N SER A 185 5.61 10.85 9.00
CA SER A 185 5.88 9.80 9.97
C SER A 185 5.47 8.42 9.45
N GLY A 186 6.34 7.42 9.67
CA GLY A 186 6.04 6.02 9.39
C GLY A 186 6.31 5.55 7.95
N VAL A 187 6.99 6.35 7.14
CA VAL A 187 7.37 5.97 5.78
C VAL A 187 8.88 5.90 5.62
N LYS A 188 9.31 5.05 4.69
CA LYS A 188 10.62 5.13 4.07
C LYS A 188 10.43 5.30 2.56
N ILE A 189 11.29 6.11 1.97
CA ILE A 189 11.32 6.34 0.52
C ILE A 189 12.54 5.62 0.00
N VAL A 190 12.32 4.61 -0.85
CA VAL A 190 13.36 3.70 -1.32
C VAL A 190 13.56 3.93 -2.81
N LYS A 191 14.81 3.99 -3.28
CA LYS A 191 15.08 4.02 -4.73
C LYS A 191 14.49 2.78 -5.39
N LEU A 192 13.95 2.92 -6.60
CA LEU A 192 13.31 1.81 -7.32
C LEU A 192 14.22 0.57 -7.42
N ASP A 193 15.51 0.76 -7.71
CA ASP A 193 16.49 -0.32 -7.81
C ASP A 193 16.70 -1.09 -6.48
N ASP A 194 16.40 -0.47 -5.33
CA ASP A 194 16.52 -1.08 -4.01
C ASP A 194 15.15 -1.53 -3.43
N ALA A 195 14.05 -1.25 -4.13
CA ALA A 195 12.70 -1.46 -3.62
C ALA A 195 12.40 -2.94 -3.36
N PHE A 196 12.74 -3.82 -4.31
CA PHE A 196 12.48 -5.25 -4.15
C PHE A 196 13.29 -5.88 -3.01
N LYS A 197 14.55 -5.46 -2.83
CA LYS A 197 15.36 -5.88 -1.68
C LYS A 197 14.73 -5.47 -0.35
N ASN A 198 14.18 -4.26 -0.29
CA ASN A 198 13.45 -3.78 0.90
C ASN A 198 12.17 -4.58 1.12
N TYR A 199 11.41 -4.87 0.06
CA TYR A 199 10.24 -5.74 0.12
C TYR A 199 10.61 -7.12 0.71
N CYS A 200 11.69 -7.75 0.25
CA CYS A 200 12.14 -9.04 0.77
C CYS A 200 12.39 -9.02 2.28
N ILE A 201 13.05 -7.97 2.77
CA ILE A 201 13.33 -7.79 4.21
C ILE A 201 12.04 -7.55 4.99
N ASP A 202 11.20 -6.63 4.50
CA ASP A 202 10.02 -6.17 5.22
C ASP A 202 8.95 -7.27 5.30
N TYR A 203 8.73 -7.99 4.22
CA TYR A 203 7.69 -9.03 4.11
C TYR A 203 8.23 -10.44 4.32
N ARG A 204 9.53 -10.59 4.64
CA ARG A 204 10.21 -11.88 4.80
C ARG A 204 10.04 -12.77 3.57
N TYR A 205 10.08 -12.15 2.39
CA TYR A 205 10.01 -12.87 1.13
C TYR A 205 11.39 -13.46 0.84
N ASP A 206 11.45 -14.78 0.78
CA ASP A 206 12.67 -15.53 0.46
C ASP A 206 12.59 -16.01 -0.99
N ILE A 207 13.43 -15.42 -1.85
CA ILE A 207 13.43 -15.69 -3.29
C ILE A 207 13.72 -17.17 -3.57
N GLU A 208 14.70 -17.76 -2.89
CA GLU A 208 15.16 -19.12 -3.22
C GLU A 208 14.09 -20.17 -2.93
N SER A 209 13.34 -20.05 -1.82
CA SER A 209 12.22 -20.97 -1.55
C SER A 209 10.99 -20.72 -2.43
N LYS A 210 10.90 -19.57 -3.08
CA LYS A 210 9.77 -19.15 -3.91
C LYS A 210 10.02 -19.31 -5.41
N ARG A 211 11.27 -19.53 -5.81
CA ARG A 211 11.66 -19.81 -7.20
C ARG A 211 10.88 -20.98 -7.78
N LYS A 212 10.48 -20.82 -9.03
CA LYS A 212 9.85 -21.88 -9.82
C LYS A 212 10.94 -22.85 -10.23
N ASN A 213 10.98 -24.04 -9.61
CA ASN A 213 11.88 -25.10 -10.03
C ASN A 213 11.44 -25.62 -11.40
N TYR A 214 12.12 -25.22 -12.45
CA TYR A 214 12.10 -25.95 -13.71
C TYR A 214 12.90 -27.25 -13.49
N HIS A 215 12.29 -28.26 -12.89
CA HIS A 215 12.85 -29.60 -13.00
C HIS A 215 12.84 -30.00 -14.47
N ASN A 216 14.04 -30.29 -14.98
CA ASN A 216 14.27 -30.91 -16.26
C ASN A 216 13.25 -32.03 -16.48
N VAL A 217 12.30 -31.79 -17.39
CA VAL A 217 11.58 -32.88 -18.04
C VAL A 217 12.61 -33.53 -18.95
N ASN A 218 13.41 -34.43 -18.38
CA ASN A 218 14.14 -35.41 -19.17
C ASN A 218 13.06 -36.28 -19.82
N ILE A 219 12.86 -36.04 -21.10
CA ILE A 219 12.15 -36.94 -22.00
C ILE A 219 13.06 -38.16 -22.14
N GLU A 220 12.67 -39.27 -21.52
CA GLU A 220 13.08 -40.61 -21.96
C GLU A 220 12.04 -41.14 -22.96
#